data_AF-K3XCY1-F1
#
_entry.id   AF-K3XCY1-F1
#
_cell.length_a   1.000
_cell.length_b   1.000
_cell.length_c   1.000
_cell.angle_alpha   90.00
_cell.angle_beta   90.00
_cell.angle_gamma   90.00
#
_symmetry.space_group_name_H-M   'P 1'
#
loop_
_entity.id
_entity.type
_entity.pdbx_description
1 polymer ?
#
loop_
_entity_poly.entity_id
_entity_poly.type
_entity_poly.pdbx_seq_one_letter_code
_entity_poly.pdbx_strand_id
1 'polypeptide(L)' 'MASKTVLVTGCNRGIGLQFVQEYIKLGWNVIAAVRDPTTADE' A
#
# COMPACT_ATOMS: atom_id res chain seq x y z
N MET A 1 -14.58 -12.94 9.95
CA MET A 1 -14.15 -13.29 8.57
C MET A 1 -12.68 -12.92 8.42
N ALA A 2 -11.90 -13.70 7.66
CA ALA A 2 -10.50 -13.33 7.39
C ALA A 2 -10.46 -12.14 6.42
N SER A 3 -9.75 -11.07 6.78
CA SER A 3 -9.50 -9.93 5.88
C SER A 3 -8.49 -10.35 4.80
N LYS A 4 -8.73 -9.94 3.56
CA LYS A 4 -7.84 -10.23 2.41
C LYS A 4 -6.53 -9.46 2.60
N THR A 5 -5.42 -10.05 2.15
CA THR A 5 -4.08 -9.42 2.23
C THR A 5 -3.53 -9.16 0.83
N VAL A 6 -2.95 -7.98 0.61
CA VAL A 6 -2.34 -7.57 -0.66
C VAL A 6 -0.94 -7.00 -0.44
N LEU A 7 0.00 -7.36 -1.31
CA LEU A 7 1.33 -6.75 -1.42
C LEU A 7 1.30 -5.73 -2.56
N VAL A 8 1.58 -4.47 -2.27
CA VAL A 8 1.69 -3.40 -3.26
C VAL A 8 3.14 -2.94 -3.30
N THR A 9 3.77 -2.98 -4.47
CA THR A 9 5.15 -2.52 -4.69
C THR A 9 5.18 -1.17 -5.39
N GLY A 10 6.21 -0.37 -5.15
CA GLY A 10 6.35 0.94 -5.81
C GLY A 10 5.34 1.97 -5.30
N CYS A 11 4.96 1.88 -4.04
CA CYS A 11 3.94 2.71 -3.40
C CYS A 11 4.48 3.97 -2.72
N ASN A 12 5.63 4.50 -3.14
CA ASN A 12 6.13 5.77 -2.59
C ASN A 12 5.44 7.01 -3.19
N ARG A 13 4.78 6.88 -4.35
CA ARG A 13 3.98 7.91 -5.02
C ARG A 13 3.11 7.32 -6.11
N GLY A 14 2.24 8.14 -6.70
CA GLY A 14 1.46 7.79 -7.90
C GLY A 14 0.46 6.66 -7.64
N ILE A 15 0.27 5.78 -8.64
CA ILE A 15 -0.82 4.79 -8.60
C ILE A 15 -0.63 3.74 -7.49
N GLY A 16 0.62 3.38 -7.18
CA GLY A 16 0.92 2.39 -6.14
C GLY A 16 0.44 2.86 -4.77
N LEU A 17 0.65 4.13 -4.46
CA LEU A 17 0.16 4.76 -3.23
C LEU A 17 -1.38 4.83 -3.20
N GLN A 18 -2.01 5.20 -4.32
CA GLN A 18 -3.47 5.23 -4.42
C GLN A 18 -4.09 3.84 -4.23
N PHE A 19 -3.46 2.77 -4.72
CA PHE A 19 -3.92 1.42 -4.45
C PHE A 19 -3.80 1.02 -2.99
N VAL A 20 -2.71 1.39 -2.30
CA VAL A 20 -2.60 1.18 -0.85
C VAL A 20 -3.76 1.85 -0.12
N GLN A 21 -4.04 3.12 -0.43
CA GLN A 21 -5.13 3.88 0.18
C GLN A 21 -6.50 3.24 -0.09
N GLU A 22 -6.75 2.78 -1.32
CA GLU A 22 -8.02 2.16 -1.67
C GLU A 22 -8.22 0.79 -1.01
N TYR A 23 -7.18 -0.06 -0.97
CA TYR A 23 -7.27 -1.35 -0.30
C TYR A 23 -7.48 -1.21 1.22
N ILE A 24 -6.88 -0.20 1.85
CA ILE A 24 -7.14 0.11 3.27
C ILE A 24 -8.62 0.49 3.46
N LYS A 25 -9.19 1.35 2.60
CA LYS A 25 -10.62 1.72 2.67
C LYS A 25 -11.55 0.52 2.48
N LEU A 26 -11.16 -0.44 1.65
CA LEU A 26 -11.88 -1.69 1.45
C LEU A 26 -11.73 -2.68 2.62
N GLY A 27 -10.95 -2.33 3.66
CA GLY A 27 -10.75 -3.13 4.86
C GLY A 27 -9.74 -4.28 4.70
N TRP A 28 -8.87 -4.20 3.70
CA TRP A 28 -7.84 -5.21 3.44
C TRP A 28 -6.60 -4.97 4.31
N ASN A 29 -5.86 -6.03 4.59
CA ASN A 29 -4.51 -5.93 5.09
C ASN A 29 -3.57 -5.57 3.95
N VAL A 30 -2.81 -4.48 4.08
CA VAL A 30 -1.91 -4.00 3.01
C VAL A 30 -0.47 -4.09 3.47
N ILE A 31 0.37 -4.74 2.66
CA ILE A 31 1.83 -4.71 2.78
C ILE A 31 2.33 -3.78 1.68
N ALA A 32 2.84 -2.62 2.05
CA ALA A 32 3.39 -1.63 1.14
C ALA A 32 4.93 -1.81 1.05
N ALA A 33 5.48 -1.84 -0.16
CA ALA A 33 6.91 -1.94 -0.40
C ALA A 33 7.42 -0.82 -1.30
N VAL A 34 8.47 -0.14 -0.82
CA VAL A 34 9.19 0.92 -1.54
C VAL A 34 10.67 0.55 -1.65
N ARG A 35 11.38 1.13 -2.62
CA ARG A 35 12.82 0.88 -2.79
C ARG A 35 13.65 1.49 -1.67
N ASP A 36 13.27 2.69 -1.24
CA ASP A 36 13.93 3.45 -0.19
C ASP A 36 12.88 4.01 0.78
N PRO A 37 12.79 3.45 2.00
CA PRO A 37 11.86 3.91 3.01
C PRO A 37 12.06 5.37 3.42
N THR A 38 13.26 5.95 3.27
CA THR A 38 13.50 7.36 3.64
C THR A 38 12.90 8.34 2.64
N THR A 39 12.35 7.85 1.53
CA THR A 39 11.66 8.66 0.50
C THR A 39 10.14 8.47 0.52
N ALA A 40 9.62 7.78 1.54
CA ALA A 40 8.19 7.55 1.74
C ALA A 40 7.66 8.54 2.78
N ASP A 41 7.26 9.73 2.31
CA ASP A 41 6.80 10.85 3.16
C ASP A 41 5.28 10.86 3.40
N GLU A 42 4.54 9.95 2.76
CA GLU A 42 3.09 9.71 2.92
C GLU A 42 2.82 8.31 3.48
#